data_AF-A0A318RF80-F1
#
_entry.id   AF-A0A318RF80-F1
#
_cell.length_a   1.000
_cell.length_b   1.000
_cell.length_c   1.000
_cell.angle_alpha   90.00
_cell.angle_beta   90.00
_cell.angle_gamma   90.00
#
_symmetry.space_group_name_H-M   'P 1'
#
loop_
_entity.id
_entity.type
_entity.pdbx_description
1 polymer ?
#
loop_
_entity_poly.entity_id
_entity_poly.type
_entity_poly.pdbx_seq_one_letter_code
_entity_poly.pdbx_strand_id
1 'polypeptide(L)'
;MSDRPPIPAELERALMIEAGFRCAIPTCRTVFPLEIEHIEDYSVVLKHEFGNMIVLCANCHRLKGTGPRSIDRKALRQIKSNLGIVNQRYNDTERRILEHFAEHGITGKVELPNAEVLFRYLLKDGILKAEEVPTGFWAETEDGKSHYMTRGFELTDKGKDLVSHLMENRQFSFDSFDQDR
;
A
#
# COMPACT_ATOMS: atom_id res chain seq x y z
N MET A 1 8.55 34.84 11.02
CA MET A 1 9.04 33.65 10.30
C MET A 1 9.10 32.54 11.34
N SER A 2 8.44 31.41 11.11
CA SER A 2 8.41 30.32 12.12
C SER A 2 9.81 29.73 12.28
N ASP A 3 10.27 29.56 13.52
CA ASP A 3 11.52 28.85 13.92
C ASP A 3 11.55 27.35 13.55
N ARG A 4 10.71 26.93 12.60
CA ARG A 4 10.67 25.57 12.10
C ARG A 4 11.84 25.39 11.13
N PRO A 5 12.77 24.45 11.40
CA PRO A 5 13.84 24.13 10.47
C PRO A 5 13.26 23.57 9.16
N PRO A 6 13.99 23.66 8.05
CA PRO A 6 13.59 23.01 6.82
C PRO A 6 13.56 21.49 6.99
N ILE A 7 12.71 20.82 6.22
CA ILE A 7 12.69 19.36 6.15
C ILE A 7 14.02 18.90 5.51
N PRO A 8 14.76 17.95 6.12
CA PRO A 8 15.97 17.43 5.51
C PRO A 8 15.71 16.82 4.12
N ALA A 9 16.58 17.10 3.14
CA ALA A 9 16.39 16.70 1.75
C ALA A 9 16.20 15.18 1.55
N GLU A 10 16.89 14.35 2.35
CA GLU A 10 16.72 12.89 2.30
C GLU A 10 15.34 12.44 2.80
N LEU A 11 14.83 13.10 3.85
CA LEU A 11 13.50 12.82 4.37
C LEU A 11 12.42 13.26 3.38
N GLU A 12 12.57 14.43 2.77
CA GLU A 12 11.69 14.90 1.69
C GLU A 12 11.67 13.89 0.54
N ARG A 13 12.85 13.43 0.08
CA ARG A 13 12.94 12.40 -0.97
C ARG A 13 12.23 11.11 -0.57
N ALA A 14 12.44 10.63 0.66
CA ALA A 14 11.79 9.43 1.15
C ALA A 14 10.26 9.57 1.14
N LEU A 15 9.73 10.70 1.60
CA LEU A 15 8.29 10.98 1.60
C LEU A 15 7.72 11.05 0.18
N MET A 16 8.44 11.67 -0.76
CA MET A 16 8.02 11.73 -2.17
C MET A 16 8.03 10.36 -2.85
N ILE A 17 9.00 9.50 -2.52
CA ILE A 17 9.08 8.11 -3.00
C ILE A 17 7.92 7.27 -2.45
N GLU A 18 7.66 7.34 -1.15
CA GLU A 18 6.51 6.67 -0.51
C GLU A 18 5.20 7.14 -1.16
N ALA A 19 5.09 8.45 -1.39
CA ALA A 19 3.95 9.07 -2.05
C ALA A 19 3.87 8.78 -3.56
N GLY A 20 4.85 8.10 -4.17
CA GLY A 20 4.88 7.85 -5.60
C GLY A 20 4.78 9.12 -6.44
N PHE A 21 5.30 10.24 -5.91
CA PHE A 21 5.20 11.60 -6.48
C PHE A 21 3.75 12.03 -6.77
N ARG A 22 2.80 11.66 -5.89
CA ARG A 22 1.36 11.98 -5.98
C ARG A 22 0.78 12.32 -4.62
N CYS A 23 -0.39 12.93 -4.61
CA CYS A 23 -1.19 13.12 -3.41
C CYS A 23 -1.51 11.76 -2.75
N ALA A 24 -1.28 11.65 -1.44
CA ALA A 24 -1.52 10.43 -0.68
C ALA A 24 -2.99 10.03 -0.56
N ILE A 25 -3.94 10.95 -0.83
CA ILE A 25 -5.36 10.61 -0.82
C ILE A 25 -5.65 9.63 -1.96
N PRO A 26 -6.09 8.39 -1.67
CA PRO A 26 -6.10 7.30 -2.65
C PRO A 26 -6.89 7.59 -3.93
N THR A 27 -7.94 8.40 -3.85
CA THR A 27 -8.80 8.77 -4.99
C THR A 27 -8.38 10.05 -5.69
N CYS A 28 -7.59 10.93 -5.05
CA CYS A 28 -7.20 12.22 -5.61
C CYS A 28 -6.03 12.10 -6.59
N ARG A 29 -4.88 11.60 -6.10
CA ARG A 29 -3.69 11.22 -6.90
C ARG A 29 -3.11 12.30 -7.81
N THR A 30 -3.50 13.55 -7.59
CA THR A 30 -2.92 14.72 -8.26
C THR A 30 -1.40 14.71 -8.09
N VAL A 31 -0.67 15.03 -9.17
CA VAL A 31 0.81 15.06 -9.19
C VAL A 31 1.39 16.42 -8.83
N PHE A 32 0.59 17.49 -8.89
CA PHE A 32 1.02 18.85 -8.59
C PHE A 32 -0.19 19.79 -8.35
N PRO A 33 -0.09 20.80 -7.46
CA PRO A 33 1.01 21.05 -6.51
C PRO A 33 0.96 20.08 -5.32
N LEU A 34 2.12 19.60 -4.88
CA LEU A 34 2.28 18.71 -3.72
C LEU A 34 2.93 19.46 -2.54
N GLU A 35 2.47 19.15 -1.34
CA GLU A 35 2.84 19.75 -0.07
C GLU A 35 3.10 18.62 0.94
N ILE A 36 4.12 18.80 1.78
CA ILE A 36 4.45 17.84 2.85
C ILE A 36 3.86 18.33 4.16
N GLU A 37 2.93 17.55 4.70
CA GLU A 37 2.18 17.86 5.90
C GLU A 37 2.59 16.92 7.04
N HIS A 38 2.54 17.45 8.26
CA HIS A 38 2.63 16.69 9.48
C HIS A 38 1.27 16.14 9.89
N ILE A 39 1.24 14.88 10.32
CA ILE A 39 0.04 14.23 10.86
C ILE A 39 -0.26 14.81 12.24
N GLU A 40 0.68 14.70 13.17
CA GLU A 40 0.74 15.48 14.40
C GLU A 40 1.48 16.77 14.16
N ASP A 41 0.82 17.90 14.44
CA ASP A 41 1.30 19.23 14.14
C ASP A 41 2.72 19.47 14.67
N TYR A 42 3.57 20.10 13.84
CA TYR A 42 4.96 20.39 14.23
C TYR A 42 5.07 21.15 15.54
N SER A 43 4.11 22.02 15.86
CA SER A 43 4.06 22.75 17.14
C SER A 43 3.99 21.85 18.37
N VAL A 44 3.53 20.61 18.21
CA VAL A 44 3.44 19.61 19.28
C VAL A 44 4.69 18.73 19.31
N VAL A 45 5.09 18.19 18.15
CA VAL A 45 6.19 17.20 18.10
C VAL A 45 7.57 17.83 18.00
N LEU A 46 7.68 19.05 17.49
CA LEU A 46 8.91 19.83 17.28
C LEU A 46 10.03 19.07 16.55
N LYS A 47 9.66 18.09 15.71
CA LYS A 47 10.60 17.27 14.93
C LYS A 47 10.01 16.85 13.59
N HIS A 48 10.89 16.56 12.64
CA HIS A 48 10.54 15.96 11.35
C HIS A 48 10.82 14.46 11.42
N GLU A 49 9.76 13.66 11.34
CA GLU A 49 9.86 12.21 11.37
C GLU A 49 9.04 11.62 10.23
N PHE A 50 9.64 10.66 9.53
CA PHE A 50 9.03 10.01 8.38
C PHE A 50 7.63 9.47 8.69
N GLY A 51 7.44 8.79 9.82
CA GLY A 51 6.15 8.23 10.24
C GLY A 51 5.07 9.28 10.53
N ASN A 52 5.47 10.50 10.89
CA ASN A 52 4.56 11.60 11.24
C ASN A 52 4.34 12.59 10.08
N MET A 53 4.77 12.25 8.86
CA MET A 53 4.71 13.16 7.71
C MET A 53 4.12 12.46 6.49
N ILE A 54 3.38 13.21 5.69
CA ILE A 54 2.60 12.69 4.56
C ILE A 54 2.55 13.72 3.43
N VAL A 55 2.54 13.26 2.17
CA VAL A 55 2.47 14.13 0.99
C VAL A 55 1.02 14.29 0.54
N LEU A 56 0.52 15.51 0.45
CA LEU A 56 -0.83 15.83 -0.01
C LEU A 56 -0.76 16.84 -1.17
N CYS A 57 -1.78 16.91 -2.03
CA CYS A 57 -1.91 18.06 -2.93
C CYS A 57 -2.47 19.26 -2.17
N ALA A 58 -2.24 20.48 -2.68
CA ALA A 58 -2.72 21.71 -2.04
C ALA A 58 -4.23 21.70 -1.72
N ASN A 59 -5.05 21.01 -2.53
CA ASN A 59 -6.50 20.89 -2.27
C ASN A 59 -6.79 19.99 -1.08
N CYS A 60 -6.17 18.80 -1.01
CA CYS A 60 -6.37 17.87 0.10
C CYS A 60 -5.71 18.38 1.39
N HIS A 61 -4.57 19.06 1.28
CA HIS A 61 -3.89 19.70 2.41
C HIS A 61 -4.83 20.70 3.12
N ARG A 62 -5.56 21.51 2.37
CA ARG A 62 -6.55 22.46 2.92
C ARG A 62 -7.75 21.82 3.62
N LEU A 63 -8.00 20.54 3.39
CA LEU A 63 -9.07 19.79 4.07
C LEU A 63 -8.62 19.25 5.44
N LYS A 64 -7.33 19.36 5.79
CA LYS A 64 -6.85 19.03 7.13
C LYS A 64 -7.60 19.87 8.17
N GLY A 65 -8.13 19.21 9.18
CA GLY A 65 -8.89 19.87 10.23
C GLY A 65 -9.63 18.90 11.12
N THR A 66 -10.61 19.39 11.86
CA THR A 66 -11.40 18.60 12.81
C THR A 66 -12.79 18.33 12.28
N GLY A 67 -13.27 17.09 12.43
CA GLY A 67 -14.65 16.70 12.15
C GLY A 67 -14.79 15.76 10.94
N PRO A 68 -16.00 15.21 10.73
CA PRO A 68 -16.21 14.06 9.86
C PRO A 68 -16.06 14.33 8.35
N ARG A 69 -15.99 15.60 7.93
CA ARG A 69 -15.76 16.01 6.53
C ARG A 69 -14.38 16.60 6.30
N SER A 70 -13.53 16.58 7.32
CA SER A 70 -12.13 17.02 7.25
C SER A 70 -11.22 15.81 7.28
N ILE A 71 -10.00 15.98 6.80
CA ILE A 71 -8.96 14.97 6.89
C ILE A 71 -8.29 15.16 8.25
N ASP A 72 -8.89 14.58 9.28
CA ASP A 72 -8.38 14.67 10.64
C ASP A 72 -7.14 13.79 10.85
N ARG A 73 -6.52 13.89 12.03
CA ARG A 73 -5.29 13.15 12.33
C ARG A 73 -5.49 11.64 12.23
N LYS A 74 -6.66 11.15 12.64
CA LYS A 74 -7.03 9.74 12.52
C LYS A 74 -7.05 9.29 11.07
N ALA A 75 -7.68 10.07 10.18
CA ALA A 75 -7.68 9.82 8.75
C ALA A 75 -6.25 9.84 8.18
N LEU A 76 -5.45 10.86 8.52
CA LEU A 76 -4.07 10.98 8.05
C LEU A 76 -3.19 9.79 8.47
N ARG A 77 -3.29 9.33 9.73
CA ARG A 77 -2.60 8.12 10.22
C ARG A 77 -3.01 6.89 9.40
N GLN A 78 -4.31 6.73 9.14
CA GLN A 78 -4.81 5.61 8.33
C GLN A 78 -4.31 5.69 6.88
N ILE A 79 -4.32 6.87 6.26
CA ILE A 79 -3.81 7.07 4.91
C ILE A 79 -2.31 6.76 4.87
N LYS A 80 -1.52 7.27 5.82
CA LYS A 80 -0.08 7.01 5.93
C LYS A 80 0.24 5.53 6.06
N SER A 81 -0.43 4.83 6.98
CA SER A 81 -0.30 3.37 7.13
C SER A 81 -0.64 2.64 5.83
N ASN A 82 -1.61 3.16 5.06
CA ASN A 82 -2.01 2.57 3.81
C ASN A 82 -1.10 2.97 2.65
N LEU A 83 -0.27 4.01 2.72
CA LEU A 83 0.57 4.42 1.58
C LEU A 83 1.57 3.33 1.17
N GLY A 84 2.17 2.65 2.16
CA GLY A 84 3.04 1.50 1.92
C GLY A 84 2.33 0.32 1.23
N ILE A 85 0.99 0.28 1.32
CA ILE A 85 0.11 -0.79 0.80
C ILE A 85 -0.56 -0.38 -0.53
N VAL A 86 -0.96 0.89 -0.65
CA VAL A 86 -2.03 1.39 -1.54
C VAL A 86 -1.55 2.43 -2.53
N ASN A 87 -0.27 2.84 -2.57
CA ASN A 87 0.14 3.82 -3.58
C ASN A 87 0.21 3.29 -5.03
N GLN A 88 -0.59 2.26 -5.31
CA GLN A 88 -1.13 1.90 -6.61
C GLN A 88 -0.07 1.61 -7.67
N ARG A 89 1.05 1.01 -7.23
CA ARG A 89 1.70 0.04 -8.09
C ARG A 89 0.74 -1.11 -8.42
N TYR A 90 -0.12 -1.45 -7.46
CA TYR A 90 -1.05 -2.56 -7.53
C TYR A 90 -2.50 -2.07 -7.49
N ASN A 91 -3.33 -2.60 -8.39
CA ASN A 91 -4.76 -2.32 -8.49
C ASN A 91 -5.56 -3.00 -7.35
N ASP A 92 -6.89 -2.83 -7.33
CA ASP A 92 -7.74 -3.39 -6.26
C ASP A 92 -7.68 -4.91 -6.18
N THR A 93 -7.67 -5.61 -7.32
CA THR A 93 -7.53 -7.08 -7.36
C THR A 93 -6.20 -7.51 -6.76
N GLU A 94 -5.11 -6.86 -7.15
CA GLU A 94 -3.76 -7.14 -6.66
C GLU A 94 -3.65 -6.88 -5.16
N ARG A 95 -4.22 -5.77 -4.67
CA ARG A 95 -4.30 -5.46 -3.25
C ARG A 95 -5.04 -6.57 -2.50
N ARG A 96 -6.21 -7.01 -2.96
CA ARG A 96 -6.98 -8.08 -2.32
C ARG A 96 -6.23 -9.42 -2.27
N ILE A 97 -5.44 -9.72 -3.29
CA ILE A 97 -4.57 -10.91 -3.29
C ILE A 97 -3.53 -10.81 -2.18
N LEU A 98 -2.85 -9.66 -2.03
CA LEU A 98 -1.89 -9.46 -0.95
C LEU A 98 -2.54 -9.52 0.44
N GLU A 99 -3.74 -8.96 0.59
CA GLU A 99 -4.52 -9.03 1.84
C GLU A 99 -4.91 -10.45 2.20
N HIS A 100 -5.30 -11.26 1.21
CA HIS A 100 -5.59 -12.67 1.42
C HIS A 100 -4.38 -13.40 2.02
N PHE A 101 -3.17 -13.18 1.53
CA PHE A 101 -1.96 -13.76 2.12
C PHE A 101 -1.66 -13.24 3.52
N ALA A 102 -1.88 -11.95 3.79
CA ALA A 102 -1.71 -11.38 5.12
C ALA A 102 -2.65 -12.04 6.16
N GLU A 103 -3.84 -12.45 5.72
CA GLU A 103 -4.87 -13.04 6.59
C GLU A 103 -4.76 -14.57 6.72
N HIS A 104 -4.31 -15.26 5.67
CA HIS A 104 -4.35 -16.73 5.58
C HIS A 104 -2.96 -17.38 5.60
N GLY A 105 -1.89 -16.58 5.64
CA GLY A 105 -0.51 -17.03 5.79
C GLY A 105 0.35 -16.84 4.55
N ILE A 106 1.58 -16.35 4.76
CA ILE A 106 2.53 -15.98 3.70
C ILE A 106 3.17 -17.17 2.96
N THR A 107 3.02 -18.39 3.49
CA THR A 107 3.51 -19.63 2.87
C THR A 107 2.43 -20.37 2.09
N GLY A 108 1.21 -19.83 2.04
CA GLY A 108 0.09 -20.43 1.33
C GLY A 108 0.17 -20.24 -0.19
N LYS A 109 -0.87 -20.72 -0.87
CA LYS A 109 -1.09 -20.58 -2.30
C LYS A 109 -2.53 -20.15 -2.54
N VAL A 110 -2.75 -19.24 -3.49
CA VAL A 110 -4.09 -18.85 -3.92
C VAL A 110 -4.36 -19.42 -5.31
N GLU A 111 -5.43 -20.17 -5.46
CA GLU A 111 -5.86 -20.71 -6.75
C GLU A 111 -6.82 -19.74 -7.41
N LEU A 112 -6.46 -19.25 -8.60
CA LEU A 112 -7.25 -18.29 -9.34
C LEU A 112 -7.47 -18.78 -10.78
N PRO A 113 -8.61 -18.41 -11.40
CA PRO A 113 -8.78 -18.56 -12.85
C PRO A 113 -7.62 -17.89 -13.60
N ASN A 114 -7.35 -18.36 -14.82
CA ASN A 114 -6.30 -17.84 -15.68
C ASN A 114 -6.63 -16.41 -16.19
N ALA A 115 -6.51 -15.46 -15.28
CA ALA A 115 -6.85 -14.05 -15.42
C ALA A 115 -5.68 -13.17 -14.97
N GLU A 116 -4.45 -13.61 -15.25
CA GLU A 116 -3.19 -12.96 -14.85
C GLU A 116 -3.11 -11.49 -15.26
N VAL A 117 -3.82 -11.09 -16.31
CA VAL A 117 -3.93 -9.69 -16.73
C VAL A 117 -4.48 -8.78 -15.63
N LEU A 118 -5.35 -9.30 -14.76
CA LEU A 118 -5.96 -8.56 -13.66
C LEU A 118 -4.97 -8.27 -12.53
N PHE A 119 -3.89 -9.04 -12.42
CA PHE A 119 -2.87 -8.89 -11.39
C PHE A 119 -1.44 -8.93 -11.95
N ARG A 120 -1.30 -8.40 -13.17
CA ARG A 120 -0.07 -8.47 -13.96
C ARG A 120 1.13 -7.80 -13.30
N TYR A 121 0.93 -6.74 -12.50
CA TYR A 121 2.04 -6.06 -11.86
C TYR A 121 2.64 -6.92 -10.76
N LEU A 122 1.84 -7.66 -9.98
CA LEU A 122 2.39 -8.61 -8.99
C LEU A 122 3.30 -9.66 -9.63
N LEU A 123 2.96 -10.15 -10.81
CA LEU A 123 3.79 -11.09 -11.57
C LEU A 123 5.04 -10.40 -12.14
N LYS A 124 4.86 -9.27 -12.83
CA LYS A 124 5.94 -8.51 -13.46
C LYS A 124 6.99 -8.06 -12.45
N ASP A 125 6.56 -7.73 -11.24
CA ASP A 125 7.41 -7.19 -10.18
C ASP A 125 8.04 -8.29 -9.33
N GLY A 126 7.77 -9.55 -9.67
CA GLY A 126 8.30 -10.73 -9.00
C GLY A 126 7.78 -10.87 -7.58
N ILE A 127 6.56 -10.41 -7.29
CA ILE A 127 5.88 -10.58 -6.00
C ILE A 127 5.20 -11.94 -5.94
N LEU A 128 4.57 -12.35 -7.05
CA LEU A 128 3.97 -13.68 -7.20
C LEU A 128 4.76 -14.50 -8.23
N LYS A 129 4.75 -15.81 -8.03
CA LYS A 129 5.04 -16.78 -9.10
C LYS A 129 3.84 -17.68 -9.32
N ALA A 130 3.66 -18.08 -10.58
CA ALA A 130 2.56 -18.92 -11.01
C ALA A 130 3.04 -20.37 -11.14
N GLU A 131 2.21 -21.30 -10.71
CA GLU A 131 2.48 -22.73 -10.77
C GLU A 131 1.27 -23.49 -11.34
N GLU A 132 1.56 -24.61 -11.98
CA GLU A 132 0.52 -25.55 -12.40
C GLU A 132 -0.12 -26.18 -11.18
N VAL A 133 -1.44 -26.41 -11.28
CA VAL A 133 -2.22 -27.03 -10.22
C VAL A 133 -2.97 -28.19 -10.87
N PRO A 134 -2.48 -29.44 -10.73
CA PRO A 134 -3.10 -30.61 -11.36
C PRO A 134 -4.54 -30.85 -10.94
N THR A 135 -4.92 -30.36 -9.75
CA THR A 135 -6.28 -30.41 -9.19
C THR A 135 -7.21 -29.30 -9.69
N GLY A 136 -6.69 -28.33 -10.46
CA GLY A 136 -7.46 -27.21 -10.99
C GLY A 136 -8.24 -27.57 -12.26
N PHE A 137 -9.04 -26.62 -12.78
CA PHE A 137 -9.72 -26.82 -14.05
C PHE A 137 -8.71 -26.75 -15.21
N TRP A 138 -8.67 -27.79 -16.02
CA TRP A 138 -7.84 -27.86 -17.23
C TRP A 138 -8.62 -28.53 -18.38
N ALA A 139 -8.18 -28.27 -19.60
CA ALA A 139 -8.69 -28.90 -20.81
C ALA A 139 -7.54 -29.45 -21.64
N GLU A 140 -7.79 -30.50 -22.43
CA GLU A 140 -6.83 -31.02 -23.40
C GLU A 140 -7.16 -30.43 -24.78
N THR A 141 -6.16 -29.88 -25.46
CA THR A 141 -6.30 -29.43 -26.85
C THR A 141 -6.32 -30.62 -27.80
N GLU A 142 -6.82 -30.44 -29.03
CA GLU A 142 -6.76 -31.49 -30.08
C GLU A 142 -5.35 -32.07 -30.31
N ASP A 143 -4.29 -31.28 -30.04
CA ASP A 143 -2.88 -31.69 -30.15
C ASP A 143 -2.34 -32.49 -28.94
N GLY A 144 -3.20 -32.85 -27.98
CA GLY A 144 -2.82 -33.60 -26.77
C GLY A 144 -2.11 -32.78 -25.68
N LYS A 145 -2.08 -31.45 -25.80
CA LYS A 145 -1.49 -30.56 -24.80
C LYS A 145 -2.52 -30.14 -23.74
N SER A 146 -2.14 -30.17 -22.47
CA SER A 146 -2.96 -29.67 -21.37
C SER A 146 -2.92 -28.14 -21.31
N HIS A 147 -4.10 -27.53 -21.20
CA HIS A 147 -4.29 -26.10 -20.99
C HIS A 147 -4.98 -25.86 -19.64
N TYR A 148 -4.25 -25.30 -18.69
CA TYR A 148 -4.76 -25.02 -17.35
C TYR A 148 -5.56 -23.71 -17.33
N MET A 149 -6.85 -23.82 -16.99
CA MET A 149 -7.76 -22.69 -16.80
C MET A 149 -7.70 -22.14 -15.37
N THR A 150 -7.20 -22.93 -14.42
CA THR A 150 -6.86 -22.50 -13.05
C THR A 150 -5.37 -22.65 -12.84
N ARG A 151 -4.75 -21.62 -12.26
CA ARG A 151 -3.35 -21.66 -11.82
C ARG A 151 -3.29 -21.29 -10.35
N GLY A 152 -2.25 -21.75 -9.68
CA GLY A 152 -2.01 -21.35 -8.31
C GLY A 152 -0.84 -20.39 -8.22
N PHE A 153 -0.98 -19.42 -7.34
CA PHE A 153 -0.02 -18.33 -7.17
C PHE A 153 0.50 -18.33 -5.75
N GLU A 154 1.81 -18.20 -5.60
CA GLU A 154 2.46 -18.10 -4.29
C GLU A 154 3.39 -16.90 -4.23
N LEU A 155 3.59 -16.39 -3.01
CA LEU A 155 4.51 -15.28 -2.77
C LEU A 155 5.96 -15.74 -3.00
N THR A 156 6.70 -14.95 -3.76
CA THR A 156 8.17 -15.03 -3.78
C THR A 156 8.73 -14.51 -2.45
N ASP A 157 10.05 -14.62 -2.24
CA ASP A 157 10.67 -14.04 -1.03
C ASP A 157 10.45 -12.52 -0.94
N LYS A 158 10.46 -11.82 -2.08
CA LYS A 158 10.11 -10.40 -2.16
C LYS A 158 8.65 -10.14 -1.84
N GLY A 159 7.76 -11.03 -2.24
CA GLY A 159 6.33 -10.94 -1.91
C GLY A 159 6.05 -11.20 -0.43
N LYS A 160 6.76 -12.16 0.18
CA LYS A 160 6.67 -12.44 1.62
C LYS A 160 7.12 -11.23 2.43
N ASP A 161 8.26 -10.65 2.08
CA ASP A 161 8.79 -9.43 2.72
C ASP A 161 7.79 -8.27 2.63
N LEU A 162 7.22 -8.03 1.44
CA LEU A 162 6.17 -7.04 1.24
C LEU A 162 4.97 -7.29 2.17
N VAL A 163 4.45 -8.51 2.20
CA VAL A 163 3.27 -8.87 3.01
C VAL A 163 3.58 -8.83 4.51
N SER A 164 4.77 -9.21 4.96
CA SER A 164 5.21 -9.06 6.34
C SER A 164 5.16 -7.61 6.80
N HIS A 165 5.67 -6.68 5.97
CA HIS A 165 5.52 -5.25 6.25
C HIS A 165 4.06 -4.77 6.25
N LEU A 166 3.17 -5.35 5.42
CA LEU A 166 1.73 -5.06 5.50
C LEU A 166 1.16 -5.46 6.87
N MET A 167 1.57 -6.61 7.40
CA MET A 167 1.12 -7.12 8.69
C MET A 167 1.64 -6.27 9.86
N GLU A 168 2.93 -5.90 9.85
CA GLU A 168 3.55 -5.04 10.87
C GLU A 168 2.90 -3.66 10.94
N ASN A 169 2.62 -3.05 9.78
CA ASN A 169 1.96 -1.74 9.72
C ASN A 169 0.53 -1.77 10.27
N ARG A 170 -0.21 -2.88 10.06
CA ARG A 170 -1.53 -3.07 10.70
C ARG A 170 -1.41 -3.14 12.22
N GLN A 171 -0.38 -3.81 12.73
CA GLN A 171 -0.16 -3.94 14.18
C GLN A 171 0.16 -2.59 14.83
N PHE A 172 1.02 -1.78 14.22
CA PHE A 172 1.30 -0.40 14.66
C PHE A 172 0.04 0.49 14.68
N SER A 173 -0.86 0.30 13.70
CA SER A 173 -2.13 1.02 13.68
C SER A 173 -3.03 0.64 14.85
N PHE A 174 -3.02 -0.62 15.31
CA PHE A 174 -3.81 -1.05 16.46
C PHE A 174 -3.20 -0.63 17.79
N ASP A 175 -1.88 -0.73 17.96
CA ASP A 175 -1.21 -0.38 19.22
C ASP A 175 -1.28 1.14 19.53
N SER A 176 -1.31 1.97 18.48
CA SER A 176 -1.53 3.43 18.62
C SER A 176 -2.99 3.82 18.93
N PHE A 177 -3.95 2.91 18.79
CA PHE A 177 -5.36 3.15 19.14
C PHE A 177 -5.66 2.94 20.63
N ASP A 178 -4.91 2.05 21.30
CA ASP A 178 -5.13 1.75 22.73
C ASP A 178 -4.42 2.75 23.67
N GLN A 179 -3.51 3.59 23.15
CA GLN A 179 -2.86 4.65 23.94
C GLN A 179 -3.68 5.95 24.02
N ASP A 180 -4.75 6.08 23.22
CA ASP A 180 -5.63 7.26 23.17
C ASP A 180 -6.99 7.02 23.90
N ARG A 181 -7.07 6.03 24.81
CA ARG A 181 -8.23 5.76 25.68
C ARG A 181 -8.05 6.26 27.11
#